data_AF-A0A2V9J656-F1
#
_entry.id   AF-A0A2V9J656-F1
#
_cell.length_a   1.000
_cell.length_b   1.000
_cell.length_c   1.000
_cell.angle_alpha   90.00
_cell.angle_beta   90.00
_cell.angle_gamma   90.00
#
_symmetry.space_group_name_H-M   'P 1'
#
loop_
_entity.id
_entity.type
_entity.pdbx_description
1 polymer ?
#
loop_
_entity_poly.entity_id
_entity_poly.type
_entity_poly.pdbx_seq_one_letter_code
_entity_poly.pdbx_strand_id
1 'polypeptide(L)'
;MVTLSPTIRSLLDRPDLPELAPSRGRDEILLGRIQSLTPENLVAPERLCDALSGKLLRAGLLLWQDFLDAAHEIAQEIETQDGSYWHGFMHRREPDADNARYWFRQVGSHPIFPDLLSAATAISSELIKGATSCWSIRTARPSAPILSRTVPDLDQLASQYCTREGMSWHGRPARGD
;
A
#
# COMPACT_ATOMS: atom_id res chain seq x y z
N MET A 1 13.59 -6.46 12.75
CA MET A 1 13.51 -5.92 11.38
C MET A 1 13.29 -7.10 10.47
N VAL A 2 12.17 -7.15 9.75
CA VAL A 2 11.85 -8.27 8.87
C VAL A 2 12.62 -8.13 7.57
N THR A 3 13.14 -9.24 7.06
CA THR A 3 13.91 -9.24 5.82
C THR A 3 13.02 -9.69 4.67
N LEU A 4 12.80 -8.81 3.68
CA LEU A 4 12.15 -9.22 2.44
C LEU A 4 13.02 -10.25 1.73
N SER A 5 12.37 -11.30 1.21
CA SER A 5 13.05 -12.37 0.49
C SER A 5 13.76 -11.82 -0.76
N PRO A 6 14.81 -12.49 -1.28
CA PRO A 6 15.46 -12.08 -2.53
C PRO A 6 14.47 -12.00 -3.72
N THR A 7 13.47 -12.88 -3.75
CA THR A 7 12.39 -12.85 -4.75
C THR A 7 11.59 -11.56 -4.66
N ILE A 8 11.19 -11.14 -3.46
CA ILE A 8 10.46 -9.89 -3.29
C ILE A 8 11.33 -8.69 -3.63
N ARG A 9 12.59 -8.65 -3.18
CA ARG A 9 13.51 -7.56 -3.54
C ARG A 9 13.63 -7.39 -5.06
N SER A 10 13.76 -8.49 -5.79
CA SER A 10 13.79 -8.46 -7.26
C SER A 10 12.47 -7.97 -7.87
N LEU A 11 11.33 -8.25 -7.23
CA LEU A 11 10.02 -7.74 -7.66
C LEU A 11 9.78 -6.29 -7.22
N LEU A 12 10.57 -5.75 -6.30
CA LEU A 12 10.50 -4.32 -5.95
C LEU A 12 11.47 -3.47 -6.77
N ASP A 13 12.52 -4.09 -7.30
CA ASP A 13 13.50 -3.45 -8.16
C ASP A 13 12.90 -3.13 -9.54
N ARG A 14 12.40 -1.90 -9.70
CA ARG A 14 11.96 -1.34 -10.97
C ARG A 14 12.73 -0.05 -11.27
N PRO A 15 13.03 0.25 -12.56
CA PRO A 15 13.85 1.39 -12.93
C PRO A 15 13.16 2.74 -12.69
N ASP A 16 11.83 2.76 -12.74
CA ASP A 16 10.99 3.93 -12.54
C ASP A 16 9.94 3.70 -11.44
N LEU A 17 9.46 4.78 -10.83
CA LEU A 17 8.36 4.70 -9.88
C LEU A 17 7.04 4.42 -10.61
N PRO A 18 6.11 3.67 -10.02
CA PRO A 18 4.78 3.48 -10.58
C PRO A 18 4.11 4.81 -10.92
N GLU A 19 3.52 4.93 -12.11
CA GLU A 19 2.66 6.07 -12.45
C GLU A 19 1.49 6.15 -11.46
N LEU A 20 0.98 7.35 -11.15
CA LEU A 20 -0.20 7.45 -10.28
C LEU A 20 -1.35 6.64 -10.89
N ALA A 21 -1.66 6.88 -12.17
CA ALA A 21 -2.63 6.12 -12.95
C ALA A 21 -1.90 5.35 -14.05
N PRO A 22 -1.71 4.02 -13.92
CA PRO A 22 -0.93 3.26 -14.88
C PRO A 22 -1.60 3.22 -16.25
N SER A 23 -0.84 3.65 -17.26
CA SER A 23 -1.29 3.76 -18.65
C SER A 23 -0.80 2.65 -19.58
N ARG A 24 0.12 1.79 -19.09
CA ARG A 24 0.77 0.73 -19.87
C ARG A 24 0.11 -0.62 -19.65
N GLY A 25 0.21 -1.48 -20.66
CA GLY A 25 -0.19 -2.89 -20.57
C GLY A 25 0.64 -3.64 -19.52
N ARG A 26 0.02 -4.63 -18.90
CA ARG A 26 0.58 -5.38 -17.76
C ARG A 26 1.10 -6.73 -18.24
N ASP A 27 2.24 -7.16 -17.69
CA ASP A 27 2.84 -8.45 -18.04
C ASP A 27 2.11 -9.59 -17.31
N GLU A 28 1.27 -10.32 -18.03
CA GLU A 28 0.50 -11.45 -17.48
C GLU A 28 1.40 -12.56 -16.91
N ILE A 29 2.63 -12.72 -17.41
CA ILE A 29 3.60 -13.67 -16.85
C ILE A 29 4.01 -13.23 -15.45
N LEU A 30 4.27 -11.93 -15.27
CA LEU A 30 4.58 -11.35 -13.97
C LEU A 30 3.40 -11.46 -12.99
N LEU A 31 2.16 -11.26 -13.47
CA LEU A 31 0.97 -11.46 -12.65
C LEU A 31 0.90 -12.88 -12.10
N GLY A 32 1.02 -13.88 -12.97
CA GLY A 32 1.00 -15.29 -12.58
C GLY A 32 2.12 -15.64 -11.60
N ARG A 33 3.31 -15.04 -11.77
CA ARG A 33 4.43 -15.19 -10.81
C ARG A 33 4.08 -14.62 -9.44
N ILE A 34 3.45 -13.44 -9.35
CA ILE A 34 3.07 -12.83 -8.07
C ILE A 34 1.94 -13.62 -7.40
N GLN A 35 0.95 -14.06 -8.16
CA GLN A 35 -0.19 -14.83 -7.65
C GLN A 35 0.23 -16.20 -7.11
N SER A 36 1.28 -16.80 -7.67
CA SER A 36 1.82 -18.10 -7.22
C SER A 36 2.77 -18.03 -6.02
N LEU A 37 3.14 -16.83 -5.54
CA LEU A 37 3.99 -16.68 -4.36
C LEU A 37 3.32 -17.26 -3.11
N THR A 38 4.01 -18.16 -2.41
CA THR A 38 3.57 -18.66 -1.10
C THR A 38 3.98 -17.69 0.02
N PRO A 39 3.40 -17.77 1.23
CA PRO A 39 3.84 -16.99 2.40
C PRO A 39 5.35 -17.05 2.65
N GLU A 40 5.98 -18.20 2.44
CA GLU A 40 7.43 -18.42 2.58
C GLU A 40 8.25 -17.74 1.48
N ASN A 41 7.64 -17.45 0.33
CA ASN A 41 8.29 -16.67 -0.72
C ASN A 41 8.22 -15.16 -0.44
N LEU A 42 7.28 -14.70 0.38
CA LEU A 42 7.08 -13.28 0.68
C LEU A 42 8.13 -12.76 1.69
N VAL A 43 8.50 -13.56 2.69
CA VAL A 43 9.48 -13.18 3.72
C VAL A 43 10.45 -14.34 3.95
N ALA A 44 11.74 -14.02 4.15
CA ALA A 44 12.76 -15.02 4.43
C ALA A 44 13.98 -14.39 5.14
N PRO A 45 14.53 -15.04 6.20
CA PRO A 45 14.19 -16.36 6.73
C PRO A 45 13.00 -16.38 7.70
N GLU A 46 12.42 -15.22 7.99
CA GLU A 46 11.26 -15.11 8.89
C GLU A 46 10.02 -15.77 8.29
N ARG A 47 8.98 -15.93 9.12
CA ARG A 47 7.65 -16.37 8.68
C ARG A 47 6.63 -15.29 8.98
N LEU A 48 5.62 -15.21 8.13
CA LEU A 48 4.45 -14.38 8.41
C LEU A 48 3.72 -14.92 9.65
N CYS A 49 3.17 -14.01 10.45
CA CYS A 49 2.43 -14.34 11.66
C CYS A 49 1.08 -15.00 11.35
N ASP A 50 0.48 -14.67 10.20
CA ASP A 50 -0.81 -15.18 9.75
C ASP A 50 -0.97 -15.09 8.23
N ALA A 51 -1.99 -15.77 7.71
CA ALA A 51 -2.33 -15.77 6.28
C ALA A 51 -2.83 -14.41 5.79
N LEU A 52 -3.42 -13.60 6.68
CA LEU A 52 -3.94 -12.27 6.34
C LEU A 52 -2.82 -11.32 5.92
N SER A 53 -1.72 -11.31 6.69
CA SER A 53 -0.51 -10.55 6.39
C SER A 53 0.08 -10.92 5.02
N GLY A 54 0.00 -12.20 4.65
CA GLY A 54 0.42 -12.66 3.33
C GLY A 54 -0.45 -12.12 2.20
N LYS A 55 -1.77 -12.07 2.41
CA LYS A 55 -2.68 -11.42 1.46
C LYS A 55 -2.39 -9.92 1.33
N LEU A 56 -2.21 -9.21 2.43
CA LEU A 56 -1.92 -7.76 2.44
C LEU A 56 -0.60 -7.42 1.73
N LEU A 57 0.46 -8.19 1.99
CA LEU A 57 1.74 -8.02 1.29
C LEU A 57 1.60 -8.29 -0.22
N ARG A 58 0.83 -9.31 -0.61
CA ARG A 58 0.56 -9.60 -2.02
C ARG A 58 -0.22 -8.47 -2.68
N ALA A 59 -1.24 -7.90 -2.02
CA ALA A 59 -1.98 -6.75 -2.52
C ALA A 59 -1.08 -5.53 -2.75
N GLY A 60 -0.22 -5.21 -1.77
CA GLY A 60 0.78 -4.15 -1.91
C GLY A 60 1.76 -4.39 -3.06
N LEU A 61 2.22 -5.63 -3.26
CA LEU A 61 3.11 -6.00 -4.36
C LEU A 61 2.43 -5.92 -5.73
N LEU A 62 1.18 -6.35 -5.84
CA LEU A 62 0.37 -6.21 -7.05
C LEU A 62 0.16 -4.73 -7.39
N LEU A 63 -0.13 -3.88 -6.40
CA LEU A 63 -0.20 -2.44 -6.58
C LEU A 63 1.14 -1.87 -7.01
N TRP A 64 2.26 -2.26 -6.38
CA TRP A 64 3.59 -1.83 -6.82
C TRP A 64 3.84 -2.18 -8.28
N GLN A 65 3.29 -3.30 -8.76
CA GLN A 65 3.43 -3.80 -10.12
C GLN A 65 2.28 -3.42 -11.07
N ASP A 66 1.45 -2.44 -10.68
CA ASP A 66 0.38 -1.87 -11.51
C ASP A 66 -0.81 -2.81 -11.79
N PHE A 67 -0.88 -3.96 -11.11
CA PHE A 67 -2.01 -4.90 -11.19
C PHE A 67 -3.17 -4.48 -10.27
N LEU A 68 -3.81 -3.35 -10.63
CA LEU A 68 -4.90 -2.73 -9.86
C LEU A 68 -6.06 -3.70 -9.62
N ASP A 69 -6.55 -4.39 -10.65
CA ASP A 69 -7.70 -5.31 -10.53
C ASP A 69 -7.41 -6.47 -9.57
N ALA A 70 -6.26 -7.12 -9.74
CA ALA A 70 -5.86 -8.23 -8.86
C ALA A 70 -5.59 -7.76 -7.42
N ALA A 71 -5.07 -6.55 -7.24
CA ALA A 71 -4.92 -5.98 -5.91
C ALA A 71 -6.27 -5.61 -5.27
N HIS A 72 -7.19 -5.06 -6.06
CA HIS A 72 -8.55 -4.74 -5.65
C HIS A 72 -9.28 -6.00 -5.17
N GLU A 73 -9.16 -7.11 -5.92
CA GLU A 73 -9.75 -8.40 -5.55
C GLU A 73 -9.31 -8.88 -4.16
N ILE A 74 -8.03 -8.72 -3.83
CA ILE A 74 -7.52 -9.09 -2.51
C ILE A 74 -7.99 -8.10 -1.45
N ALA A 75 -7.91 -6.80 -1.72
CA ALA A 75 -8.21 -5.76 -0.75
C ALA A 75 -9.70 -5.75 -0.34
N GLN A 76 -10.62 -5.99 -1.29
CA GLN A 76 -12.06 -6.02 -1.00
C GLN A 76 -12.48 -7.17 -0.06
N GLU A 77 -11.73 -8.29 -0.04
CA GLU A 77 -12.00 -9.42 0.86
C GLU A 77 -11.56 -9.16 2.30
N ILE A 78 -10.76 -8.10 2.54
CA ILE A 78 -10.11 -7.86 3.82
C ILE A 78 -10.77 -6.70 4.55
N GLU A 79 -11.70 -7.03 5.45
CA GLU A 79 -12.43 -6.06 6.28
C GLU A 79 -11.60 -5.57 7.48
N THR A 80 -10.41 -5.03 7.21
CA THR A 80 -9.53 -4.42 8.23
C THR A 80 -9.08 -3.02 7.83
N GLN A 81 -8.41 -2.31 8.75
CA GLN A 81 -7.80 -1.01 8.45
C GLN A 81 -6.75 -1.14 7.34
N ASP A 82 -5.95 -2.21 7.36
CA ASP A 82 -4.92 -2.46 6.35
C ASP A 82 -5.54 -2.81 4.97
N GLY A 83 -6.61 -3.62 4.95
CA GLY A 83 -7.34 -3.92 3.72
C GLY A 83 -7.96 -2.65 3.11
N SER A 84 -8.60 -1.83 3.96
CA SER A 84 -9.14 -0.52 3.57
C SER A 84 -8.05 0.44 3.07
N TYR A 85 -6.83 0.35 3.62
CA TYR A 85 -5.70 1.18 3.21
C TYR A 85 -5.25 0.84 1.79
N TRP A 86 -5.06 -0.45 1.49
CA TRP A 86 -4.74 -0.88 0.13
C TRP A 86 -5.87 -0.59 -0.85
N HIS A 87 -7.13 -0.75 -0.44
CA HIS A 87 -8.29 -0.42 -1.26
C HIS A 87 -8.34 1.08 -1.61
N GLY A 88 -8.14 1.95 -0.62
CA GLY A 88 -8.07 3.40 -0.84
C GLY A 88 -6.89 3.79 -1.72
N PHE A 89 -5.73 3.16 -1.56
CA PHE A 89 -4.56 3.40 -2.42
C PHE A 89 -4.83 2.96 -3.85
N MET A 90 -5.46 1.80 -4.06
CA MET A 90 -5.85 1.29 -5.37
C MET A 90 -6.74 2.29 -6.12
N HIS A 91 -7.82 2.79 -5.53
CA HIS A 91 -8.70 3.76 -6.21
C HIS A 91 -8.04 5.12 -6.48
N ARG A 92 -7.03 5.53 -5.69
CA ARG A 92 -6.22 6.72 -6.08
C ARG A 92 -5.51 6.51 -7.41
N ARG A 93 -5.22 5.26 -7.76
CA ARG A 93 -4.57 4.86 -9.01
C ARG A 93 -5.55 4.63 -10.16
N GLU A 94 -6.86 4.60 -9.89
CA GLU A 94 -7.95 4.59 -10.90
C GLU A 94 -8.54 5.99 -11.16
N PRO A 95 -7.76 7.04 -10.90
CA PRO A 95 -8.27 8.40 -10.68
C PRO A 95 -9.63 8.57 -9.99
N ASP A 96 -10.03 7.65 -9.10
CA ASP A 96 -11.32 7.69 -8.42
C ASP A 96 -11.18 8.27 -7.01
N ALA A 97 -11.16 9.60 -6.95
CA ALA A 97 -10.95 10.32 -5.70
C ALA A 97 -12.07 10.13 -4.68
N ASP A 98 -13.31 9.87 -5.13
CA ASP A 98 -14.46 9.73 -4.24
C ASP A 98 -14.46 8.36 -3.56
N ASN A 99 -14.21 7.27 -4.30
CA ASN A 99 -14.06 5.95 -3.72
C ASN A 99 -12.80 5.85 -2.86
N ALA A 100 -11.67 6.41 -3.32
CA ALA A 100 -10.47 6.48 -2.50
C ALA A 100 -10.76 7.18 -1.15
N ARG A 101 -11.49 8.30 -1.15
CA ARG A 101 -11.88 9.01 0.07
C ARG A 101 -12.75 8.17 0.98
N TYR A 102 -13.72 7.43 0.42
CA TYR A 102 -14.54 6.52 1.21
C TYR A 102 -13.69 5.49 1.95
N TRP A 103 -12.77 4.81 1.26
CA TRP A 103 -11.94 3.78 1.86
C TRP A 103 -10.92 4.34 2.86
N PHE A 104 -10.29 5.48 2.59
CA PHE A 104 -9.43 6.12 3.60
C PHE A 104 -10.18 6.58 4.85
N ARG A 105 -11.49 6.86 4.77
CA ARG A 105 -12.31 7.07 5.98
C ARG A 105 -12.47 5.79 6.79
N GLN A 106 -12.56 4.62 6.14
CA GLN A 106 -12.62 3.32 6.83
C GLN A 106 -11.30 2.95 7.50
N VAL A 107 -10.16 3.41 6.95
CA VAL A 107 -8.83 3.24 7.57
C VAL A 107 -8.76 3.92 8.94
N GLY A 108 -9.26 5.14 9.06
CA GLY A 108 -9.20 5.91 10.30
C GLY A 108 -7.77 6.31 10.67
N SER A 109 -7.28 5.89 11.84
CA SER A 109 -5.90 6.14 12.27
C SER A 109 -5.03 4.93 11.96
N HIS A 110 -4.07 5.06 11.05
CA HIS A 110 -3.16 3.98 10.69
C HIS A 110 -1.73 4.25 11.20
N PRO A 111 -1.04 3.23 11.76
CA PRO A 111 0.36 3.37 12.20
C PRO A 111 1.36 3.85 11.15
N ILE A 112 1.04 3.75 9.85
CA ILE A 112 1.96 4.13 8.76
C ILE A 112 1.90 5.63 8.43
N PHE A 113 0.82 6.32 8.80
CA PHE A 113 0.62 7.73 8.44
C PHE A 113 1.69 8.69 8.96
N PRO A 114 2.22 8.56 10.20
CA PRO A 114 3.31 9.42 10.65
C PRO A 114 4.57 9.29 9.78
N ASP A 115 4.92 8.06 9.41
CA ASP A 115 6.10 7.77 8.60
C ASP A 115 5.92 8.25 7.15
N LEU A 116 4.74 8.02 6.57
CA LEU A 116 4.36 8.56 5.26
C LEU A 116 4.38 10.10 5.23
N LEU A 117 3.87 10.74 6.28
CA LEU A 117 3.88 12.20 6.39
C LEU A 117 5.32 12.72 6.45
N SER A 118 6.17 12.07 7.25
CA SER A 118 7.61 12.40 7.33
C SER A 118 8.30 12.27 5.97
N ALA A 119 8.11 11.14 5.29
CA ALA A 119 8.67 10.89 3.96
C ALA A 119 8.15 11.89 2.91
N ALA A 120 6.85 12.17 2.89
CA ALA A 120 6.25 13.14 1.99
C ALA A 120 6.78 14.56 2.22
N THR A 121 6.95 14.96 3.49
CA THR A 121 7.53 16.28 3.85
C THR A 121 8.96 16.41 3.36
N ALA A 122 9.75 15.34 3.46
CA ALA A 122 11.13 15.31 3.00
C ALA A 122 11.24 15.44 1.47
N ILE A 123 10.26 14.92 0.72
CA ILE A 123 10.18 15.07 -0.74
C ILE A 123 9.75 16.50 -1.12
N SER A 124 8.69 17.01 -0.49
CA SER A 124 8.23 18.38 -0.72
C SER A 124 7.37 18.89 0.43
N SER A 125 7.88 19.89 1.15
CA SER A 125 7.14 20.57 2.21
C SER A 125 5.93 21.37 1.70
N GLU A 126 5.91 21.74 0.42
CA GLU A 126 4.81 22.47 -0.21
C GLU A 126 3.56 21.59 -0.42
N LEU A 127 3.73 20.27 -0.55
CA LEU A 127 2.60 19.33 -0.71
C LEU A 127 1.67 19.30 0.52
N ILE A 128 2.20 19.66 1.70
CA ILE A 128 1.47 19.53 2.97
C ILE A 128 0.80 20.85 3.36
N LYS A 129 1.33 22.00 2.93
CA LYS A 129 0.76 23.33 3.20
C LYS A 129 -0.63 23.52 2.58
N GLY A 130 -0.96 22.79 1.51
CA GLY A 130 -2.29 22.81 0.88
C GLY A 130 -3.27 21.74 1.40
N ALA A 131 -2.81 20.71 2.10
CA ALA A 131 -3.66 19.58 2.53
C ALA A 131 -4.45 19.89 3.82
N THR A 132 -4.06 20.93 4.56
CA THR A 132 -4.73 21.38 5.79
C THR A 132 -5.93 22.30 5.54
N SER A 133 -6.08 22.84 4.32
CA SER A 133 -7.24 23.65 3.93
C SER A 133 -7.77 23.21 2.56
N CYS A 134 -8.78 22.36 2.56
CA CYS A 134 -9.50 21.88 1.36
C CYS A 134 -8.69 20.94 0.45
N TRP A 135 -9.04 19.66 0.50
CA TRP A 135 -8.52 18.56 -0.32
C TRP A 135 -8.93 18.65 -1.82
N SER A 136 -8.82 19.82 -2.44
CA SER A 136 -8.97 19.96 -3.89
C SER A 136 -7.63 19.75 -4.58
N ILE A 137 -7.17 18.50 -4.70
CA ILE A 137 -6.13 18.16 -5.67
C ILE A 137 -6.78 18.23 -7.06
N ARG A 138 -6.76 19.43 -7.65
CA ARG A 138 -6.96 19.61 -9.09
C ARG A 138 -5.64 19.16 -9.73
N THR A 139 -5.76 18.33 -10.76
CA THR A 139 -4.67 17.74 -11.56
C THR A 139 -3.63 18.77 -12.01
N ALA A 140 -2.63 19.04 -11.16
CA ALA A 140 -1.45 19.79 -11.57
C ALA A 140 -0.42 18.78 -12.10
N ARG A 141 -0.26 18.75 -13.43
CA ARG A 141 0.85 18.08 -14.12
C ARG A 141 2.16 18.66 -13.56
N PRO A 142 3.04 17.88 -12.90
CA PRO A 142 4.33 18.41 -12.48
C PRO A 142 5.27 18.41 -13.69
N SER A 143 5.74 19.58 -14.08
CA SER A 143 6.77 19.79 -15.12
C SER A 143 8.20 19.60 -14.59
N ALA A 144 8.39 19.05 -13.39
CA ALA A 144 9.71 18.90 -12.78
C ALA A 144 10.18 17.44 -12.86
N PRO A 145 11.47 17.19 -13.19
CA PRO A 145 12.00 15.84 -13.23
C PRO A 145 12.02 15.30 -11.79
N ILE A 146 11.22 14.26 -11.55
CA ILE A 146 11.21 13.55 -10.27
C ILE A 146 12.56 12.83 -10.16
N LEU A 147 13.42 13.36 -9.29
CA LEU A 147 14.72 12.77 -8.99
C LEU A 147 14.50 11.37 -8.41
N SER A 148 15.27 10.41 -8.94
CA SER A 148 15.35 9.04 -8.47
C SER A 148 15.80 9.02 -7.01
N ARG A 149 14.93 8.57 -6.11
CA ARG A 149 15.29 7.98 -4.81
C ARG A 149 14.06 7.29 -4.21
N THR A 150 14.12 5.97 -4.28
CA THR A 150 13.52 4.95 -3.37
C THR A 150 12.35 5.40 -2.50
N VAL A 151 11.16 4.89 -2.79
CA VAL A 151 9.99 4.96 -1.89
C VAL A 151 10.25 4.04 -0.69
N PRO A 152 10.28 4.56 0.55
CA PRO A 152 10.50 3.76 1.73
C PRO A 152 9.15 3.27 2.27
N ASP A 153 8.61 2.12 1.84
CA ASP A 153 7.38 1.61 2.48
C ASP A 153 6.97 0.14 2.22
N LEU A 154 7.89 -0.82 2.33
CA LEU A 154 7.49 -2.24 2.44
C LEU A 154 8.21 -2.97 3.57
N ASP A 155 9.46 -2.61 3.86
CA ASP A 155 10.18 -3.11 5.03
C ASP A 155 9.50 -2.68 6.36
N GLN A 156 8.84 -1.51 6.36
CA GLN A 156 8.15 -0.96 7.52
C GLN A 156 6.78 -1.62 7.74
N LEU A 157 6.02 -1.82 6.66
CA LEU A 157 4.79 -2.64 6.66
C LEU A 157 5.09 -4.09 7.07
N ALA A 158 6.11 -4.75 6.50
CA ALA A 158 6.51 -6.10 6.89
C ALA A 158 6.86 -6.19 8.39
N SER A 159 7.54 -5.17 8.93
CA SER A 159 7.87 -5.10 10.36
C SER A 159 6.64 -4.91 11.28
N GLN A 160 5.61 -4.19 10.83
CA GLN A 160 4.33 -4.09 11.56
C GLN A 160 3.59 -5.43 11.62
N TYR A 161 3.64 -6.24 10.55
CA TYR A 161 2.96 -7.53 10.53
C TYR A 161 3.69 -8.65 11.30
N CYS A 162 5.02 -8.62 11.41
CA CYS A 162 5.75 -9.71 12.08
C CYS A 162 5.84 -9.62 13.61
N THR A 163 5.48 -8.50 14.25
CA THR A 163 5.58 -8.34 15.72
C THR A 163 4.24 -8.06 16.36
N ARG A 164 3.29 -8.98 16.21
CA ARG A 164 1.99 -8.85 16.89
C ARG A 164 2.04 -9.38 18.33
N GLU A 165 2.89 -8.77 19.16
CA GLU A 165 2.79 -8.84 20.62
C GLU A 165 2.42 -7.43 21.11
N GLY A 166 1.16 -7.25 21.56
CA GLY A 166 0.85 -6.12 22.45
C GLY A 166 -0.23 -5.10 22.04
N MET A 167 -1.22 -5.43 21.22
CA MET A 167 -2.43 -4.58 21.11
C MET A 167 -3.68 -5.31 21.59
N SER A 168 -4.03 -5.04 22.84
CA SER A 168 -5.30 -5.42 23.46
C SER A 168 -6.46 -4.75 22.72
N TRP A 169 -7.32 -5.57 22.13
CA TRP A 169 -8.58 -5.17 21.53
C TRP A 169 -9.55 -4.64 22.59
N HIS A 170 -10.03 -3.41 22.43
CA HIS A 170 -11.28 -2.96 23.06
C HIS A 170 -12.28 -2.70 21.94
N GLY A 171 -12.94 -3.78 21.51
CA GLY A 171 -14.06 -3.70 20.58
C GLY A 171 -15.21 -2.90 21.18
N ARG A 172 -15.78 -1.98 20.40
CA ARG A 172 -17.14 -1.50 20.66
C ARG A 172 -18.13 -2.43 19.96
N PRO A 173 -19.28 -2.74 20.59
CA PRO A 173 -20.23 -3.68 20.03
C PRO A 173 -20.97 -3.10 18.83
N ALA A 174 -21.32 -4.00 17.90
CA ALA A 174 -22.24 -3.75 16.81
C ALA A 174 -23.58 -3.24 17.34
N ARG A 175 -24.13 -2.18 16.73
CA ARG A 175 -25.52 -1.80 16.95
C ARG A 175 -26.38 -2.59 15.97
N GLY A 176 -27.13 -3.56 16.49
CA GLY A 176 -28.44 -3.91 15.94
C GLY A 176 -29.46 -2.86 16.41
N ASP A 177 -30.26 -2.33 15.50
CA ASP A 177 -31.61 -2.82 15.15
C ASP A 177 -32.09 -2.12 13.87
#